data_AF-A0A936Y0G7-F1
#
_entry.id   AF-A0A936Y0G7-F1
#
_cell.length_a   1.000
_cell.length_b   1.000
_cell.length_c   1.000
_cell.angle_alpha   90.00
_cell.angle_beta   90.00
_cell.angle_gamma   90.00
#
_symmetry.space_group_name_H-M   'P 1'
#
loop_
_entity.id
_entity.type
_entity.pdbx_description
1 polymer ?
#
loop_
_entity_poly.entity_id
_entity_poly.type
_entity_poly.pdbx_seq_one_letter_code
_entity_poly.pdbx_strand_id
1 'polypeptide(L)'
;MWVPVNEGQEVKLAWQVYLVPATTADYWMIRVDANTNKKIAESNFTVYCSWDAYDASHTHHEAEHLFYENIETPKSFFNWQSNSPSQVNTANYRVIPFPAESPIHPGGAPAVSNPRNLAGGNAVTLGWHSNGTTDYTSSRGNNVWAKEDRDGNNNTTGASAVSTTSPDPLNFDFVPNFTITPIQVSPVQNQQFNITNLFTGTILYMI
;
A
#
# COMPACT_ATOMS: atom_id res chain seq x y z
N MET A 1 -4.45 7.91 35.52
CA MET A 1 -3.07 7.94 34.97
C MET A 1 -2.40 9.26 35.33
N TRP A 2 -1.07 9.34 35.30
CA TRP A 2 -0.35 10.61 35.49
C TRP A 2 -0.09 11.28 34.15
N VAL A 3 -0.32 12.59 34.07
CA VAL A 3 -0.20 13.38 32.83
C VAL A 3 0.76 14.55 33.09
N PRO A 4 1.81 14.71 32.28
CA PRO A 4 2.68 15.87 32.36
C PRO A 4 1.94 17.12 31.89
N VAL A 5 2.09 18.22 32.62
CA VAL A 5 1.56 19.55 32.30
C VAL A 5 2.66 20.59 32.43
N ASN A 6 2.45 21.81 31.93
CA ASN A 6 3.45 22.88 31.92
C ASN A 6 4.79 22.41 31.33
N GLU A 7 4.76 21.85 30.12
CA GLU A 7 5.95 21.34 29.42
C GLU A 7 6.73 20.26 30.20
N GLY A 8 6.05 19.53 31.08
CA GLY A 8 6.65 18.44 31.86
C GLY A 8 7.22 18.86 33.21
N GLN A 9 7.06 20.13 33.62
CA GLN A 9 7.49 20.61 34.94
C GLN A 9 6.58 20.14 36.08
N GLU A 10 5.36 19.70 35.78
CA GLU A 10 4.39 19.21 36.77
C GLU A 10 3.70 17.95 36.23
N VAL A 11 3.31 17.04 37.13
CA VAL A 11 2.51 15.85 36.79
C VAL A 11 1.20 15.87 37.58
N LYS A 12 0.09 15.63 36.89
CA LYS A 12 -1.24 15.60 37.49
C LYS A 12 -1.89 14.24 37.36
N LEU A 13 -2.56 13.79 38.42
CA LEU A 13 -3.39 12.61 38.35
C LEU A 13 -4.65 12.95 37.55
N ALA A 14 -4.94 12.14 36.54
CA ALA A 14 -6.03 12.38 35.61
C ALA A 14 -6.80 11.12 35.26
N TRP A 15 -8.07 11.30 34.96
CA TRP A 15 -8.89 10.35 34.22
C TRP A 15 -8.65 10.52 32.73
N GLN A 16 -8.51 9.42 32.00
CA GLN A 16 -8.49 9.42 30.54
C GLN A 16 -9.79 8.81 30.05
N VAL A 17 -10.53 9.58 29.27
CA VAL A 17 -11.86 9.25 28.79
C VAL A 17 -11.83 9.21 27.27
N TYR A 18 -12.35 8.12 26.71
CA TYR A 18 -12.58 8.00 25.28
C TYR A 18 -14.05 8.31 24.99
N LEU A 19 -14.30 9.17 24.01
CA LEU A 19 -15.65 9.59 23.61
C LEU A 19 -15.79 9.51 22.10
N VAL A 20 -16.76 8.72 21.65
CA VAL A 20 -17.17 8.60 20.25
C VAL A 20 -18.61 9.10 20.16
N PRO A 21 -18.85 10.33 19.68
CA PRO A 21 -20.21 10.85 19.53
C PRO A 21 -21.00 10.00 18.53
N ALA A 22 -22.29 9.77 18.78
CA ALA A 22 -23.13 8.99 17.87
C ALA A 22 -23.43 9.69 16.53
N THR A 23 -23.24 11.01 16.46
CA THR A 23 -23.64 11.85 15.32
C THR A 23 -22.49 12.31 14.45
N THR A 24 -21.24 12.14 14.88
CA THR A 24 -20.04 12.54 14.13
C THR A 24 -19.03 11.41 14.09
N ALA A 25 -18.10 11.47 13.13
CA ALA A 25 -17.00 10.52 13.03
C ALA A 25 -15.87 10.78 14.05
N ASP A 26 -16.06 11.70 14.99
CA ASP A 26 -14.99 12.10 15.90
C ASP A 26 -14.63 10.97 16.87
N TYR A 27 -13.34 10.83 17.16
CA TYR A 27 -12.87 9.94 18.21
C TYR A 27 -11.99 10.71 19.19
N TRP A 28 -12.58 11.11 20.30
CA TRP A 28 -11.92 11.96 21.28
C TRP A 28 -11.22 11.14 22.36
N MET A 29 -10.00 11.56 22.69
CA MET A 29 -9.33 11.23 23.94
C MET A 29 -9.25 12.50 24.80
N ILE A 30 -9.92 12.50 25.94
CA ILE A 30 -9.99 13.64 26.86
C ILE A 30 -9.32 13.26 28.18
N ARG A 31 -8.44 14.13 28.68
CA ARG A 31 -7.79 13.98 29.99
C ARG A 31 -8.35 15.02 30.95
N VAL A 32 -8.84 14.56 32.09
CA VAL A 32 -9.50 15.41 33.10
C VAL A 32 -8.76 15.25 34.43
N ASP A 33 -8.41 16.36 35.07
CA ASP A 33 -7.77 16.40 36.38
C ASP A 33 -8.67 15.71 37.41
N ALA A 34 -8.12 14.70 38.09
CA ALA A 34 -8.88 13.84 38.99
C ALA A 34 -9.32 14.55 40.29
N ASN A 35 -8.71 15.69 40.63
CA ASN A 35 -9.01 16.45 41.85
C ASN A 35 -9.93 17.63 41.56
N THR A 36 -9.72 18.32 40.44
CA THR A 36 -10.42 19.58 40.13
C THR A 36 -11.54 19.44 39.11
N ASN A 37 -11.66 18.27 38.47
CA ASN A 37 -12.58 18.01 37.36
C ASN A 37 -12.39 18.93 36.14
N LYS A 38 -11.23 19.62 36.05
CA LYS A 38 -10.91 20.49 34.92
C LYS A 38 -10.28 19.69 33.79
N LYS A 39 -10.64 20.02 32.54
CA LYS A 39 -10.00 19.46 31.35
C LYS A 39 -8.52 19.86 31.32
N ILE A 40 -7.64 18.87 31.20
CA ILE A 40 -6.19 19.04 31.02
C ILE A 40 -5.86 19.10 29.54
N ALA A 41 -6.35 18.14 28.77
CA ALA A 41 -6.06 18.04 27.34
C ALA A 41 -7.19 17.30 26.61
N GLU A 42 -7.32 17.57 25.32
CA GLU A 42 -8.18 16.82 24.40
C GLU A 42 -7.43 16.58 23.09
N SER A 43 -7.69 15.43 22.47
CA SER A 43 -7.15 15.08 21.16
C SER A 43 -8.23 14.37 20.36
N ASN A 44 -8.43 14.79 19.13
CA ASN A 44 -9.24 14.06 18.17
C ASN A 44 -8.34 13.12 17.39
N PHE A 45 -8.69 11.84 17.35
CA PHE A 45 -7.98 10.84 16.56
C PHE A 45 -8.55 10.69 15.15
N THR A 46 -9.62 11.42 14.82
CA THR A 46 -10.18 11.47 13.48
C THR A 46 -9.54 12.59 12.68
N VAL A 47 -8.94 12.22 11.54
CA VAL A 47 -8.42 13.16 10.55
C VAL A 47 -9.51 13.44 9.52
N TYR A 48 -9.79 14.71 9.25
CA TYR A 48 -10.76 15.15 8.26
C TYR A 48 -10.05 15.64 7.01
N CYS A 49 -10.41 15.10 5.84
CA CYS A 49 -10.02 15.65 4.55
C CYS A 49 -11.23 16.39 3.95
N SER A 50 -11.05 17.66 3.58
CA SER A 50 -12.00 18.41 2.80
C SER A 50 -11.48 18.53 1.37
N TRP A 51 -12.33 18.21 0.40
CA TRP A 51 -12.03 18.30 -1.04
C TRP A 51 -12.65 19.55 -1.69
N ASP A 52 -13.39 20.35 -0.91
CA ASP A 52 -14.22 21.46 -1.41
C ASP A 52 -13.43 22.77 -1.59
N ALA A 53 -12.17 22.80 -1.18
CA ALA A 53 -11.27 23.90 -1.51
C ALA A 53 -10.42 23.48 -2.72
N TYR A 54 -10.75 24.03 -3.89
CA TYR A 54 -9.77 24.24 -4.96
C TYR A 54 -8.77 25.31 -4.49
N ASP A 55 -8.14 25.09 -3.34
CA ASP A 55 -7.01 25.89 -2.91
C ASP A 55 -5.79 25.22 -3.53
N ALA A 56 -5.13 25.96 -4.42
CA ALA A 56 -3.86 25.58 -5.03
C ALA A 56 -2.73 25.38 -3.98
N SER A 57 -3.06 25.50 -2.68
CA SER A 57 -2.19 25.25 -1.54
C SER A 57 -2.52 23.98 -0.76
N HIS A 58 -3.10 22.93 -1.36
CA HIS A 58 -2.78 21.58 -0.90
C HIS A 58 -1.28 21.33 -1.18
N THR A 59 -0.41 21.99 -0.41
CA THR A 59 0.90 21.46 -0.13
C THR A 59 0.61 20.17 0.63
N HIS A 60 0.54 19.07 -0.11
CA HIS A 60 1.20 17.88 0.35
C HIS A 60 2.53 18.41 0.87
N HIS A 61 2.73 18.38 2.19
CA HIS A 61 4.10 18.21 2.63
C HIS A 61 4.47 16.93 1.91
N GLU A 62 5.15 17.06 0.76
CA GLU A 62 6.06 16.03 0.34
C GLU A 62 6.78 15.74 1.64
N ALA A 63 6.58 14.52 2.17
CA ALA A 63 7.55 14.02 3.13
C ALA A 63 8.86 14.37 2.46
N GLU A 64 9.65 15.26 3.07
CA GLU A 64 10.90 15.70 2.50
C GLU A 64 11.69 14.41 2.28
N HIS A 65 11.57 13.87 1.07
CA HIS A 65 12.54 12.97 0.52
C HIS A 65 13.68 13.93 0.34
N LEU A 66 14.50 14.02 1.39
CA LEU A 66 15.83 14.57 1.30
C LEU A 66 16.43 13.89 0.07
N PHE A 67 16.44 14.62 -1.03
CA PHE A 67 17.11 14.20 -2.24
C PHE A 67 18.56 14.02 -1.82
N TYR A 68 18.97 12.77 -1.64
CA TYR A 68 20.37 12.43 -1.54
C TYR A 68 20.95 12.63 -2.95
N GLU A 69 21.27 13.89 -3.24
CA GLU A 69 22.06 14.26 -4.39
C GLU A 69 23.45 13.64 -4.21
N ASN A 70 23.85 12.83 -5.19
CA ASN A 70 25.22 12.35 -5.41
C ASN A 70 25.80 11.34 -4.40
N ILE A 71 25.13 10.21 -4.18
CA ILE A 71 25.88 8.99 -3.88
C ILE A 71 26.39 8.46 -5.22
N GLU A 72 27.70 8.62 -5.48
CA GLU A 72 28.38 7.91 -6.55
C GLU A 72 27.89 6.45 -6.53
N THR A 73 27.33 6.00 -7.64
CA THR A 73 26.92 4.61 -7.82
C THR A 73 28.06 3.72 -7.32
N PRO A 74 27.86 2.90 -6.27
CA PRO A 74 28.85 1.90 -5.95
C PRO A 74 28.95 1.05 -7.19
N LYS A 75 30.13 1.02 -7.83
CA LYS A 75 30.40 0.01 -8.85
C LYS A 75 30.02 -1.32 -8.20
N SER A 76 28.99 -1.95 -8.74
CA SER A 76 28.41 -3.16 -8.17
C SER A 76 29.46 -4.27 -8.22
N PHE A 77 30.17 -4.48 -7.12
CA PHE A 77 31.12 -5.58 -6.95
C PHE A 77 30.43 -6.89 -6.54
N PHE A 78 29.10 -6.91 -6.51
CA PHE A 78 28.34 -8.12 -6.24
C PHE A 78 27.59 -8.57 -7.50
N ASN A 79 28.21 -9.47 -8.25
CA ASN A 79 27.46 -10.39 -9.11
C ASN A 79 26.72 -11.36 -8.21
N TRP A 80 25.52 -10.96 -7.75
CA TRP A 80 24.56 -11.92 -7.23
C TRP A 80 23.99 -12.71 -8.41
N GLN A 81 24.72 -13.74 -8.84
CA GLN A 81 24.07 -14.85 -9.54
C GLN A 81 23.17 -15.55 -8.53
N SER A 82 21.93 -15.07 -8.40
CA SER A 82 20.87 -15.84 -7.78
C SER A 82 20.62 -17.04 -8.70
N ASN A 83 21.23 -18.17 -8.38
CA ASN A 83 20.73 -19.45 -8.86
C ASN A 83 19.41 -19.73 -8.12
N SER A 84 18.36 -18.99 -8.47
CA SER A 84 16.99 -19.37 -8.12
C SER A 84 16.58 -20.45 -9.12
N PRO A 85 16.11 -21.62 -8.66
CA PRO A 85 15.58 -22.65 -9.55
C PRO A 85 14.21 -22.27 -10.13
N SER A 86 13.85 -20.98 -10.17
CA SER A 86 12.54 -20.52 -10.60
C SER A 86 12.40 -20.65 -12.11
N GLN A 87 11.34 -21.31 -12.58
CA GLN A 87 11.00 -21.30 -14.02
C GLN A 87 10.56 -19.91 -14.49
N VAL A 88 10.12 -19.03 -13.57
CA VAL A 88 9.65 -17.68 -13.87
C VAL A 88 10.81 -16.68 -13.75
N ASN A 89 11.42 -16.30 -14.88
CA ASN A 89 12.51 -15.32 -14.89
C ASN A 89 12.01 -13.91 -15.17
N THR A 90 10.94 -13.77 -15.94
CA THR A 90 10.42 -12.50 -16.44
C THR A 90 8.91 -12.40 -16.24
N ALA A 91 8.44 -11.23 -15.80
CA ALA A 91 7.03 -10.93 -15.69
C ALA A 91 6.74 -9.50 -16.14
N ASN A 92 5.66 -9.32 -16.90
CA ASN A 92 5.17 -8.03 -17.36
C ASN A 92 3.85 -7.71 -16.66
N TYR A 93 3.67 -6.46 -16.23
CA TYR A 93 2.47 -6.03 -15.53
C TYR A 93 1.98 -4.71 -16.11
N ARG A 94 0.71 -4.65 -16.54
CA ARG A 94 0.04 -3.37 -16.75
C ARG A 94 -0.48 -2.88 -15.41
N VAL A 95 0.11 -1.81 -14.90
CA VAL A 95 -0.21 -1.25 -13.59
C VAL A 95 -0.25 0.27 -13.63
N ILE A 96 -0.86 0.88 -12.63
CA ILE A 96 -0.69 2.30 -12.34
C ILE A 96 0.76 2.49 -11.87
N PRO A 97 1.59 3.29 -12.57
CA PRO A 97 2.98 3.46 -12.20
C PRO A 97 3.13 4.10 -10.81
N PHE A 98 4.00 3.54 -9.98
CA PHE A 98 4.43 4.21 -8.74
C PHE A 98 5.15 5.53 -9.09
N PRO A 99 4.92 6.65 -8.36
CA PRO A 99 4.14 6.79 -7.12
C PRO A 99 2.68 7.22 -7.30
N ALA A 100 2.12 7.17 -8.52
CA ALA A 100 0.77 7.65 -8.75
C ALA A 100 -0.26 6.81 -7.99
N GLU A 101 -1.11 7.45 -7.20
CA GLU A 101 -2.10 6.77 -6.35
C GLU A 101 -3.30 6.25 -7.14
N SER A 102 -3.62 6.85 -8.29
CA SER A 102 -4.78 6.47 -9.09
C SER A 102 -4.62 6.87 -10.57
N PRO A 103 -5.47 6.37 -11.47
CA PRO A 103 -5.38 6.69 -12.90
C PRO A 103 -5.59 8.17 -13.25
N ILE A 104 -6.23 8.93 -12.35
CA ILE A 104 -6.51 10.36 -12.56
C ILE A 104 -5.41 11.28 -12.01
N HIS A 105 -4.45 10.73 -11.25
CA HIS A 105 -3.30 11.48 -10.76
C HIS A 105 -2.22 11.61 -11.84
N PRO A 106 -1.37 12.65 -11.79
CA PRO A 106 -0.23 12.79 -12.69
C PRO A 106 0.63 11.52 -12.73
N GLY A 107 0.94 11.03 -13.93
CA GLY A 107 1.70 9.78 -14.11
C GLY A 107 0.91 8.48 -13.87
N GLY A 108 -0.38 8.56 -13.52
CA GLY A 108 -1.22 7.41 -13.18
C GLY A 108 -1.76 6.59 -14.34
N ALA A 109 -1.48 6.98 -15.59
CA ALA A 109 -1.93 6.26 -16.76
C ALA A 109 -1.40 4.80 -16.75
N PRO A 110 -2.27 3.77 -16.77
CA PRO A 110 -1.83 2.39 -16.67
C PRO A 110 -0.87 1.97 -17.80
N ALA A 111 0.34 1.56 -17.44
CA ALA A 111 1.41 1.22 -18.36
C ALA A 111 1.98 -0.16 -18.07
N VAL A 112 2.42 -0.85 -19.13
CA VAL A 112 3.13 -2.12 -18.99
C VAL A 112 4.56 -1.82 -18.55
N SER A 113 4.95 -2.37 -17.42
CA SER A 113 6.31 -2.30 -16.92
C SER A 113 6.71 -3.60 -16.22
N ASN A 114 8.02 -3.75 -16.00
CA ASN A 114 8.54 -4.76 -15.11
C ASN A 114 9.04 -4.07 -13.83
N PRO A 115 8.14 -3.80 -12.86
CA PRO A 115 8.48 -3.09 -11.63
C PRO A 115 9.41 -3.90 -10.72
N ARG A 116 9.71 -5.17 -11.04
CA ARG A 116 10.70 -5.97 -10.30
C ARG A 116 12.08 -5.28 -10.26
N ASN A 117 12.42 -4.51 -11.28
CA ASN A 117 13.70 -3.77 -11.31
C ASN A 117 13.72 -2.56 -10.37
N LEU A 118 12.55 -2.08 -9.92
CA LEU A 118 12.44 -1.05 -8.88
C LEU A 118 12.55 -1.65 -7.47
N ALA A 119 12.39 -2.97 -7.35
CA ALA A 119 12.47 -3.69 -6.11
C ALA A 119 13.91 -4.14 -5.80
N GLY A 120 14.59 -3.41 -4.91
CA GLY A 120 15.91 -3.80 -4.40
C GLY A 120 15.85 -4.83 -3.27
N GLY A 121 17.00 -5.47 -2.98
CA GLY A 121 17.22 -6.23 -1.75
C GLY A 121 16.50 -7.58 -1.65
N ASN A 122 16.09 -7.96 -0.42
CA ASN A 122 15.54 -9.29 -0.11
C ASN A 122 14.17 -9.56 -0.78
N ALA A 123 13.49 -8.52 -1.28
CA ALA A 123 12.17 -8.63 -1.89
C ALA A 123 12.17 -9.38 -3.24
N VAL A 124 13.34 -9.55 -3.87
CA VAL A 124 13.48 -10.19 -5.19
C VAL A 124 14.24 -11.53 -5.19
N THR A 125 14.72 -11.99 -4.03
CA THR A 125 15.59 -13.18 -3.89
C THR A 125 15.00 -14.44 -4.55
N LEU A 126 13.68 -14.65 -4.41
CA LEU A 126 12.95 -15.78 -5.04
C LEU A 126 12.13 -15.35 -6.27
N GLY A 127 12.16 -14.07 -6.63
CA GLY A 127 11.16 -13.45 -7.49
C GLY A 127 9.81 -13.27 -6.80
N TRP A 128 8.91 -12.58 -7.48
CA TRP A 128 7.60 -12.23 -6.91
C TRP A 128 6.60 -13.39 -6.96
N HIS A 129 6.83 -14.37 -7.83
CA HIS A 129 5.91 -15.46 -8.13
C HIS A 129 6.36 -16.82 -7.59
N SER A 130 7.29 -16.85 -6.63
CA SER A 130 7.76 -18.09 -6.01
C SER A 130 7.72 -17.97 -4.49
N ASN A 131 7.46 -19.09 -3.81
CA ASN A 131 7.68 -19.24 -2.37
C ASN A 131 8.94 -20.07 -2.05
N GLY A 132 9.77 -20.37 -3.05
CA GLY A 132 10.98 -21.18 -2.91
C GLY A 132 10.74 -22.70 -2.98
N THR A 133 9.49 -23.14 -2.92
CA THR A 133 9.10 -24.56 -3.12
C THR A 133 8.16 -24.74 -4.31
N THR A 134 7.38 -23.72 -4.64
CA THR A 134 6.37 -23.72 -5.70
C THR A 134 6.44 -22.38 -6.43
N ASP A 135 6.48 -22.47 -7.76
CA ASP A 135 6.31 -21.32 -8.65
C ASP A 135 4.83 -21.18 -9.03
N TYR A 136 4.37 -19.94 -9.11
CA TYR A 136 2.98 -19.59 -9.37
C TYR A 136 2.86 -18.81 -10.68
N THR A 137 1.81 -19.10 -11.46
CA THR A 137 1.43 -18.30 -12.63
C THR A 137 0.37 -17.25 -12.29
N SER A 138 0.06 -17.08 -11.00
CA SER A 138 -0.93 -16.15 -10.46
C SER A 138 -0.28 -15.09 -9.57
N SER A 139 -1.03 -14.08 -9.12
CA SER A 139 -0.62 -13.03 -8.18
C SER A 139 -0.35 -13.55 -6.76
N ARG A 140 0.58 -14.50 -6.64
CA ARG A 140 1.00 -15.19 -5.42
C ARG A 140 2.50 -15.45 -5.45
N GLY A 141 3.15 -15.22 -4.31
CA GLY A 141 4.52 -15.65 -4.05
C GLY A 141 4.82 -15.65 -2.55
N ASN A 142 6.09 -15.54 -2.19
CA ASN A 142 6.54 -15.55 -0.80
C ASN A 142 6.02 -14.38 0.03
N ASN A 143 6.01 -13.18 -0.56
CA ASN A 143 5.74 -11.94 0.18
C ASN A 143 4.25 -11.57 0.18
N VAL A 144 3.56 -11.85 -0.93
CA VAL A 144 2.19 -11.40 -1.15
C VAL A 144 1.38 -12.49 -1.84
N TRP A 145 0.13 -12.61 -1.43
CA TRP A 145 -0.91 -13.34 -2.17
C TRP A 145 -2.14 -12.45 -2.30
N ALA A 146 -2.35 -11.90 -3.50
CA ALA A 146 -3.48 -11.04 -3.81
C ALA A 146 -4.60 -11.86 -4.47
N LYS A 147 -5.84 -11.62 -4.03
CA LYS A 147 -7.07 -12.29 -4.48
C LYS A 147 -8.26 -11.37 -4.25
N GLU A 148 -9.37 -11.62 -4.94
CA GLU A 148 -10.64 -10.99 -4.57
C GLU A 148 -11.19 -11.54 -3.26
N ASP A 149 -11.99 -10.75 -2.56
CA ASP A 149 -12.81 -11.17 -1.42
C ASP A 149 -14.23 -10.62 -1.60
N ARG A 150 -14.97 -11.19 -2.54
CA ARG A 150 -16.28 -10.67 -2.94
C ARG A 150 -17.37 -10.96 -1.90
N ASP A 151 -17.21 -12.04 -1.15
CA ASP A 151 -18.13 -12.48 -0.10
C ASP A 151 -17.82 -11.82 1.26
N GLY A 152 -16.71 -11.06 1.36
CA GLY A 152 -16.31 -10.35 2.57
C GLY A 152 -16.04 -11.26 3.78
N ASN A 153 -15.72 -12.53 3.51
CA ASN A 153 -15.58 -13.57 4.53
C ASN A 153 -14.11 -13.93 4.78
N ASN A 154 -13.18 -13.25 4.11
CA ASN A 154 -11.74 -13.48 4.20
C ASN A 154 -11.32 -14.94 3.94
N ASN A 155 -12.12 -15.70 3.19
CA ASN A 155 -11.84 -17.09 2.86
C ASN A 155 -10.70 -17.20 1.81
N THR A 156 -9.99 -18.33 1.79
CA THR A 156 -8.88 -18.61 0.87
C THR A 156 -9.30 -18.96 -0.56
N THR A 157 -10.61 -18.98 -0.85
CA THR A 157 -11.17 -19.43 -2.13
C THR A 157 -11.32 -18.33 -3.19
N GLY A 158 -11.02 -17.07 -2.87
CA GLY A 158 -11.10 -15.96 -3.82
C GLY A 158 -10.17 -16.12 -5.02
N ALA A 159 -10.59 -15.66 -6.19
CA ALA A 159 -9.78 -15.71 -7.41
C ALA A 159 -8.61 -14.73 -7.35
N SER A 160 -7.42 -15.19 -7.76
CA SER A 160 -6.24 -14.36 -7.97
C SER A 160 -6.16 -13.90 -9.43
N ALA A 161 -5.32 -12.88 -9.70
CA ALA A 161 -4.98 -12.58 -11.09
C ALA A 161 -4.14 -13.73 -11.66
N VAL A 162 -4.38 -14.12 -12.91
CA VAL A 162 -3.69 -15.25 -13.55
C VAL A 162 -3.06 -14.77 -14.85
N SER A 163 -1.77 -14.99 -15.00
CA SER A 163 -1.02 -14.65 -16.21
C SER A 163 -1.66 -15.25 -17.46
N THR A 164 -1.68 -14.48 -18.56
CA THR A 164 -2.14 -14.98 -19.86
C THR A 164 -1.13 -15.92 -20.53
N THR A 165 0.09 -15.99 -20.01
CA THR A 165 1.20 -16.82 -20.49
C THR A 165 1.74 -17.68 -19.34
N SER A 166 2.32 -18.83 -19.68
CA SER A 166 2.92 -19.75 -18.71
C SER A 166 4.00 -20.58 -19.41
N PRO A 167 5.13 -20.93 -18.75
CA PRO A 167 5.54 -20.50 -17.40
C PRO A 167 6.38 -19.21 -17.40
N ASP A 168 7.00 -18.83 -18.52
CA ASP A 168 7.86 -17.66 -18.67
C ASP A 168 7.83 -17.16 -20.14
N PRO A 169 7.73 -15.84 -20.40
CA PRO A 169 7.44 -14.77 -19.43
C PRO A 169 6.02 -14.89 -18.90
N LEU A 170 5.77 -14.45 -17.66
CA LEU A 170 4.41 -14.18 -17.19
C LEU A 170 3.91 -12.83 -17.72
N ASN A 171 2.65 -12.75 -18.07
CA ASN A 171 2.03 -11.57 -18.66
C ASN A 171 0.71 -11.24 -17.96
N PHE A 172 0.74 -10.21 -17.13
CA PHE A 172 -0.41 -9.60 -16.45
C PHE A 172 -0.74 -8.26 -17.14
N ASP A 173 -0.96 -8.30 -18.45
CA ASP A 173 -1.31 -7.13 -19.26
C ASP A 173 -2.84 -7.02 -19.43
N PHE A 174 -3.51 -6.55 -18.39
CA PHE A 174 -4.95 -6.34 -18.39
C PHE A 174 -5.27 -4.86 -18.59
N VAL A 175 -5.74 -4.48 -19.78
CA VAL A 175 -6.16 -3.10 -20.06
C VAL A 175 -7.42 -2.78 -19.25
N PRO A 176 -7.43 -1.83 -18.31
CA PRO A 176 -8.66 -1.49 -17.59
C PRO A 176 -9.64 -0.75 -18.50
N ASN A 177 -10.94 -0.99 -18.29
CA ASN A 177 -11.99 -0.17 -18.84
C ASN A 177 -12.67 0.60 -17.70
N PHE A 178 -12.45 1.91 -17.63
CA PHE A 178 -13.00 2.75 -16.57
C PHE A 178 -14.46 3.19 -16.82
N THR A 179 -15.08 2.79 -17.94
CA THR A 179 -16.47 3.12 -18.27
C THR A 179 -17.47 2.05 -17.82
N ILE A 180 -16.99 0.96 -17.21
CA ILE A 180 -17.81 -0.17 -16.75
C ILE A 180 -17.82 -0.25 -15.22
N THR A 181 -18.84 -0.91 -14.67
CA THR A 181 -18.97 -1.09 -13.22
C THR A 181 -17.80 -1.91 -12.64
N PRO A 182 -17.26 -1.54 -11.47
CA PRO A 182 -16.10 -2.23 -10.88
C PRO A 182 -16.40 -3.66 -10.42
N ILE A 183 -17.67 -4.02 -10.25
CA ILE A 183 -18.09 -5.35 -9.75
C ILE A 183 -18.35 -6.37 -10.86
N GLN A 184 -17.98 -6.11 -12.11
CA GLN A 184 -18.16 -7.09 -13.19
C GLN A 184 -17.45 -8.41 -12.90
N VAL A 185 -18.16 -9.52 -13.12
CA VAL A 185 -17.67 -10.91 -12.97
C VAL A 185 -17.46 -11.60 -14.31
N SER A 186 -17.85 -10.96 -15.42
CA SER A 186 -17.61 -11.44 -16.77
C SER A 186 -17.81 -10.31 -17.78
N PRO A 187 -16.80 -9.99 -18.63
CA PRO A 187 -15.41 -10.43 -18.51
C PRO A 187 -14.74 -9.85 -17.25
N VAL A 188 -13.82 -10.60 -16.64
CA VAL A 188 -13.13 -10.21 -15.37
C VAL A 188 -11.95 -9.25 -15.59
N GLN A 189 -11.93 -8.48 -16.67
CA GLN A 189 -10.77 -7.67 -17.09
C GLN A 189 -10.32 -6.67 -16.01
N ASN A 190 -11.25 -5.89 -15.47
CA ASN A 190 -10.93 -4.94 -14.40
C ASN A 190 -10.55 -5.63 -13.09
N GLN A 191 -11.17 -6.78 -12.77
CA GLN A 191 -10.80 -7.55 -11.59
C GLN A 191 -9.35 -8.03 -11.69
N GLN A 192 -8.94 -8.57 -12.84
CA GLN A 192 -7.57 -9.00 -13.09
C GLN A 192 -6.60 -7.83 -12.96
N PHE A 193 -6.89 -6.69 -13.60
CA PHE A 193 -6.09 -5.45 -13.48
C PHE A 193 -5.97 -4.97 -12.02
N ASN A 194 -7.07 -4.93 -11.28
CA ASN A 194 -7.09 -4.44 -9.90
C ASN A 194 -6.29 -5.34 -8.96
N ILE A 195 -6.41 -6.66 -9.09
CA ILE A 195 -5.63 -7.62 -8.31
C ILE A 195 -4.14 -7.52 -8.68
N THR A 196 -3.82 -7.33 -9.95
CA THR A 196 -2.44 -7.08 -10.40
C THR A 196 -1.86 -5.81 -9.77
N ASN A 197 -2.58 -4.68 -9.78
CA ASN A 197 -2.14 -3.45 -9.11
C ASN A 197 -1.91 -3.65 -7.60
N LEU A 198 -2.83 -4.34 -6.92
CA LEU A 198 -2.69 -4.62 -5.50
C LEU A 198 -1.45 -5.46 -5.21
N PHE A 199 -1.22 -6.51 -6.01
CA PHE A 199 -0.07 -7.38 -5.88
C PHE A 199 1.25 -6.62 -6.05
N THR A 200 1.39 -5.86 -7.14
CA THR A 200 2.63 -5.12 -7.42
C THR A 200 2.84 -3.97 -6.43
N GLY A 201 1.78 -3.22 -6.11
CA GLY A 201 1.84 -2.10 -5.17
C GLY A 201 2.28 -2.56 -3.79
N THR A 202 1.67 -3.62 -3.26
CA THR A 202 2.02 -4.19 -1.95
C THR A 202 3.51 -4.56 -1.88
N ILE A 203 4.04 -5.16 -2.96
CA ILE A 203 5.47 -5.52 -3.00
C ILE A 203 6.35 -4.27 -3.05
N LEU A 204 6.00 -3.25 -3.82
CA LEU A 204 6.77 -2.00 -3.91
C LEU A 204 6.81 -1.21 -2.60
N TYR A 205 5.73 -1.22 -1.79
CA TYR A 205 5.70 -0.56 -0.48
C TYR A 205 6.48 -1.30 0.62
N MET A 206 6.93 -2.53 0.38
CA MET A 206 7.74 -3.30 1.34
C MET A 206 9.25 -3.01 1.24
N ILE A 207 9.66 -2.12 0.33
CA ILE A 207 11.05 -1.89 -0.10
C ILE A 207 11.41 -0.43 0.19
#